data_AF-A0A3M1IDD2-F1
#
_entry.id   AF-A0A3M1IDD2-F1
#
_cell.length_a   1.000
_cell.length_b   1.000
_cell.length_c   1.000
_cell.angle_alpha   90.00
_cell.angle_beta   90.00
_cell.angle_gamma   90.00
#
_symmetry.space_group_name_H-M   'P 1'
#
loop_
_entity.id
_entity.type
_entity.pdbx_description
1 polymer ?
#
loop_
_entity_poly.entity_id
_entity_poly.type
_entity_poly.pdbx_seq_one_letter_code
_entity_poly.pdbx_strand_id
1 'polypeptide(L)'
;MRLVLDDPATHLAFGQGANRRARPNTLLARVLLEDWLFGPDRADDATVGEAARALTGWFVIRNRLRFIDREFDLRPKTLWGQTGPWNRDDLARLATRRPETRLRLARALYRTFVAEEPDPPAEWLAPLAERLGPEGRLPDALDLIFRSRLFLSPQAIGRRVKSPVELAIGLVRALGGLIPTEPLAGDLGRLGQNLAAPPTPRGWPAGTDWITNQIWPLRRELIEALLAPDGRYKGRLDPARRLANGEPAAPRDADQLFALLAPAPGPMPPRLKEVPLPDLVRRLVRDPVHQLA
;
A
#
# COMPACT_ATOMS: atom_id res chain seq x y z
N MET A 1 -10.21 2.19 10.32
CA MET A 1 -11.46 2.36 9.56
C MET A 1 -12.11 3.73 9.75
N ARG A 2 -12.35 4.17 11.00
CA ARG A 2 -12.95 5.48 11.28
C ARG A 2 -12.28 6.65 10.54
N LEU A 3 -10.94 6.73 10.59
CA LEU A 3 -10.16 7.74 9.86
C LEU A 3 -10.47 7.80 8.36
N VAL A 4 -10.59 6.64 7.70
CA VAL A 4 -10.88 6.56 6.25
C VAL A 4 -12.31 7.03 5.97
N LEU A 5 -13.26 6.69 6.84
CA LEU A 5 -14.66 7.11 6.72
C LEU A 5 -14.91 8.56 7.14
N ASP A 6 -13.97 9.18 7.84
CA ASP A 6 -13.94 10.61 8.18
C ASP A 6 -13.31 11.46 7.06
N ASP A 7 -12.62 10.83 6.10
CA ASP A 7 -11.97 11.53 5.00
C ASP A 7 -12.97 11.93 3.90
N PRO A 8 -13.11 13.23 3.56
CA PRO A 8 -13.93 13.68 2.45
C PRO A 8 -13.59 13.02 1.11
N ALA A 9 -12.33 12.68 0.86
CA ALA A 9 -11.89 12.04 -0.38
C ALA A 9 -12.54 10.67 -0.56
N THR A 10 -12.72 9.89 0.52
CA THR A 10 -13.43 8.61 0.48
C THR A 10 -14.86 8.78 -0.01
N HIS A 11 -15.56 9.79 0.49
CA HIS A 11 -16.96 10.06 0.12
C HIS A 11 -17.12 10.64 -1.28
N LEU A 12 -16.09 11.31 -1.81
CA LEU A 12 -16.03 11.81 -3.19
C LEU A 12 -15.62 10.73 -4.19
N ALA A 13 -14.71 9.83 -3.80
CA ALA A 13 -14.21 8.77 -4.66
C ALA A 13 -15.26 7.65 -4.86
N PHE A 14 -16.01 7.33 -3.80
CA PHE A 14 -16.97 6.21 -3.82
C PHE A 14 -18.41 6.65 -3.58
N GLY A 15 -18.68 7.93 -3.78
CA GLY A 15 -20.00 8.55 -3.68
C GLY A 15 -19.97 9.93 -4.32
N GLN A 16 -21.12 10.47 -4.69
CA GLN A 16 -21.18 11.83 -5.24
C GLN A 16 -21.05 12.91 -4.14
N GLY A 17 -20.28 12.64 -3.07
CA GLY A 17 -20.16 13.50 -1.89
C GLY A 17 -21.44 13.65 -1.07
N ALA A 18 -22.49 12.87 -1.33
CA ALA A 18 -23.76 12.94 -0.60
C ALA A 18 -24.33 11.54 -0.37
N ASN A 19 -24.54 11.15 0.89
CA ASN A 19 -25.18 9.89 1.24
C ASN A 19 -26.54 10.16 1.93
N ARG A 20 -27.62 10.02 1.17
CA ARG A 20 -28.98 10.41 1.59
C ARG A 20 -29.76 9.20 2.07
N ARG A 21 -30.66 9.40 3.04
CA ARG A 21 -31.59 8.34 3.49
C ARG A 21 -32.41 7.76 2.34
N ALA A 22 -32.87 8.61 1.42
CA ALA A 22 -33.70 8.19 0.28
C ALA A 22 -32.92 7.41 -0.78
N ARG A 23 -31.58 7.56 -0.81
CA ARG A 23 -30.71 6.86 -1.76
C ARG A 23 -29.39 6.49 -1.05
N PRO A 24 -29.42 5.45 -0.20
CA PRO A 24 -28.22 5.00 0.50
C PRO A 24 -27.13 4.60 -0.51
N ASN A 25 -25.90 5.00 -0.23
CA ASN A 25 -24.75 4.74 -1.11
C ASN A 25 -24.25 3.30 -0.96
N THR A 26 -24.77 2.40 -1.79
CA THR A 26 -24.36 0.99 -1.83
C THR A 26 -22.97 0.78 -2.40
N LEU A 27 -22.44 1.68 -3.24
CA LEU A 27 -21.08 1.58 -3.77
C LEU A 27 -20.05 1.74 -2.64
N LEU A 28 -20.16 2.78 -1.81
CA LEU A 28 -19.27 2.96 -0.66
C LEU A 28 -19.37 1.78 0.32
N ALA A 29 -20.58 1.27 0.57
CA ALA A 29 -20.76 0.10 1.41
C ALA A 29 -20.07 -1.14 0.81
N ARG A 30 -20.23 -1.37 -0.50
CA ARG A 30 -19.59 -2.50 -1.19
C ARG A 30 -18.07 -2.41 -1.15
N VAL A 31 -17.50 -1.26 -1.48
CA VAL A 31 -16.04 -1.02 -1.39
C VAL A 31 -15.53 -1.28 0.03
N LEU A 32 -16.22 -0.77 1.04
CA LEU A 32 -15.83 -0.99 2.43
C LEU A 32 -15.85 -2.48 2.80
N LEU A 33 -16.94 -3.19 2.50
CA LEU A 33 -17.10 -4.58 2.92
C LEU A 33 -16.24 -5.54 2.09
N GLU A 34 -16.18 -5.36 0.77
CA GLU A 34 -15.55 -6.31 -0.15
C GLU A 34 -14.09 -5.97 -0.43
N ASP A 35 -13.76 -4.71 -0.70
CA ASP A 35 -12.38 -4.35 -1.05
C ASP A 35 -11.51 -4.12 0.18
N TRP A 36 -12.06 -3.54 1.26
CA TRP A 36 -11.26 -3.16 2.43
C TRP A 36 -11.30 -4.20 3.56
N LEU A 37 -12.42 -4.90 3.78
CA LEU A 37 -12.61 -5.69 4.99
C LEU A 37 -12.64 -7.21 4.81
N PHE A 38 -13.57 -7.76 4.04
CA PHE A 38 -13.80 -9.21 4.02
C PHE A 38 -13.22 -9.87 2.77
N GLY A 39 -13.18 -9.16 1.66
CA GLY A 39 -12.87 -9.72 0.35
C GLY A 39 -14.09 -9.83 -0.55
N PRO A 40 -13.87 -10.10 -1.84
CA PRO A 40 -14.93 -10.18 -2.84
C PRO A 40 -15.95 -11.26 -2.47
N ASP A 41 -17.22 -11.00 -2.77
CA ASP A 41 -18.35 -11.93 -2.62
C ASP A 41 -18.58 -12.45 -1.19
N ARG A 42 -18.09 -11.72 -0.17
CA ARG A 42 -18.25 -12.07 1.26
C ARG A 42 -19.39 -11.31 1.95
N ALA A 43 -20.00 -10.35 1.29
CA ALA A 43 -21.18 -9.62 1.77
C ALA A 43 -22.32 -9.77 0.77
N ASP A 44 -23.47 -10.27 1.23
CA ASP A 44 -24.67 -10.34 0.40
C ASP A 44 -25.27 -8.94 0.19
N ASP A 45 -26.14 -8.82 -0.82
CA ASP A 45 -26.77 -7.54 -1.16
C ASP A 45 -27.61 -6.96 -0.01
N ALA A 46 -28.17 -7.83 0.84
CA ALA A 46 -28.89 -7.41 2.04
C ALA A 46 -27.95 -6.72 3.04
N THR A 47 -26.81 -7.32 3.36
CA THR A 47 -25.79 -6.75 4.24
C THR A 47 -25.22 -5.46 3.65
N VAL A 48 -24.98 -5.42 2.33
CA VAL A 48 -24.53 -4.20 1.65
C VAL A 48 -25.57 -3.09 1.76
N GLY A 49 -26.86 -3.40 1.60
CA GLY A 49 -27.96 -2.46 1.78
C GLY A 49 -28.05 -1.91 3.21
N GLU A 50 -27.95 -2.79 4.21
CA GLU A 50 -27.98 -2.40 5.63
C GLU A 50 -26.75 -1.57 6.02
N ALA A 51 -25.56 -1.91 5.50
CA ALA A 51 -24.36 -1.12 5.68
C ALA A 51 -24.47 0.26 4.99
N ALA A 52 -25.04 0.32 3.78
CA ALA A 52 -25.28 1.58 3.08
C ALA A 52 -26.21 2.50 3.88
N ARG A 53 -27.27 1.94 4.49
CA ARG A 53 -28.17 2.66 5.40
C ARG A 53 -27.43 3.21 6.62
N ALA A 54 -26.51 2.44 7.21
CA ALA A 54 -25.68 2.89 8.33
C ALA A 54 -24.73 4.04 7.98
N LEU A 55 -24.38 4.18 6.70
CA LEU A 55 -23.51 5.24 6.18
C LEU A 55 -24.26 6.52 5.74
N THR A 56 -25.59 6.56 5.80
CA THR A 56 -26.39 7.73 5.41
C THR A 56 -26.15 8.96 6.33
N GLY A 57 -26.60 10.14 5.90
CA GLY A 57 -26.46 11.38 6.66
C GLY A 57 -25.13 12.12 6.46
N TRP A 58 -24.16 11.54 5.76
CA TRP A 58 -22.85 12.15 5.54
C TRP A 58 -22.73 12.86 4.19
N PHE A 59 -22.21 14.08 4.20
CA PHE A 59 -22.09 14.95 3.04
C PHE A 59 -20.73 15.64 3.00
N VAL A 60 -20.17 15.81 1.81
CA VAL A 60 -18.98 16.62 1.56
C VAL A 60 -19.44 18.00 1.10
N ILE A 61 -19.26 18.99 1.97
CA ILE A 61 -19.63 20.39 1.70
C ILE A 61 -18.37 21.24 1.83
N ARG A 62 -17.98 21.92 0.75
CA ARG A 62 -16.74 22.72 0.68
C ARG A 62 -15.51 21.91 1.14
N ASN A 63 -15.38 20.70 0.60
CA ASN A 63 -14.31 19.75 0.92
C ASN A 63 -14.21 19.34 2.39
N ARG A 64 -15.30 19.45 3.16
CA ARG A 64 -15.39 18.99 4.54
C ARG A 64 -16.54 18.04 4.71
N LEU A 65 -16.31 16.96 5.45
CA LEU A 65 -17.34 16.02 5.81
C LEU A 65 -18.25 16.62 6.88
N ARG A 66 -19.56 16.55 6.66
CA ARG A 66 -20.60 17.07 7.56
C ARG A 66 -21.71 16.03 7.70
N PHE A 67 -22.21 15.88 8.92
CA PHE A 67 -23.36 15.05 9.21
C PHE A 67 -24.65 15.89 9.18
N ILE A 68 -25.70 15.36 8.57
CA ILE A 68 -27.02 15.97 8.46
C ILE A 68 -28.04 14.97 9.02
N ASP A 69 -28.49 15.20 10.24
CA ASP A 69 -29.35 14.27 11.00
C ASP A 69 -30.62 13.87 10.24
N ARG A 70 -31.29 14.82 9.58
CA ARG A 70 -32.52 14.56 8.80
C ARG A 70 -32.31 13.62 7.60
N GLU A 71 -31.07 13.45 7.16
CA GLU A 71 -30.68 12.58 6.03
C GLU A 71 -30.13 11.23 6.52
N PHE A 72 -30.06 11.00 7.82
CA PHE A 72 -29.69 9.71 8.39
C PHE A 72 -30.91 8.79 8.53
N ASP A 73 -30.72 7.51 8.19
CA ASP A 73 -31.73 6.49 8.43
C ASP A 73 -31.66 6.00 9.89
N LEU A 74 -32.59 6.45 10.74
CA LEU A 74 -32.69 6.02 12.14
C LEU A 74 -33.35 4.65 12.32
N ARG A 75 -33.96 4.08 11.27
CA ARG A 75 -34.65 2.79 11.39
C ARG A 75 -33.64 1.69 11.77
N PRO A 76 -34.08 0.63 12.47
CA PRO A 76 -33.24 -0.52 12.78
C PRO A 76 -32.61 -1.12 11.52
N LYS A 77 -31.37 -1.59 11.68
CA LYS A 77 -30.56 -2.21 10.65
C LYS A 77 -30.04 -3.55 11.15
N THR A 78 -30.03 -4.55 10.30
CA THR A 78 -29.57 -5.91 10.66
C THR A 78 -28.23 -6.16 9.99
N LEU A 79 -27.17 -6.28 10.79
CA LEU A 79 -25.81 -6.56 10.32
C LEU A 79 -25.28 -7.79 11.05
N TRP A 80 -24.98 -8.85 10.31
CA TRP A 80 -24.42 -10.12 10.84
C TRP A 80 -25.20 -10.68 12.05
N GLY A 81 -26.53 -10.71 11.95
CA GLY A 81 -27.41 -11.24 12.99
C GLY A 81 -27.68 -10.29 14.16
N GLN A 82 -27.15 -9.06 14.14
CA GLN A 82 -27.39 -8.04 15.16
C GLN A 82 -28.25 -6.90 14.61
N THR A 83 -29.32 -6.56 15.32
CA THR A 83 -30.25 -5.50 14.93
C THR A 83 -30.19 -4.32 15.88
N GLY A 84 -30.11 -3.11 15.34
CA GLY A 84 -30.09 -1.88 16.13
C GLY A 84 -30.12 -0.63 15.24
N PRO A 85 -30.22 0.58 15.81
CA PRO A 85 -30.18 1.84 15.06
C PRO A 85 -28.75 2.18 14.61
N TRP A 86 -28.06 1.23 13.96
CA TRP A 86 -26.64 1.29 13.67
C TRP A 86 -26.29 2.50 12.81
N ASN A 87 -25.28 3.24 13.26
CA ASN A 87 -24.64 4.30 12.50
C ASN A 87 -23.30 3.80 11.89
N ARG A 88 -22.58 4.72 11.26
CA ARG A 88 -21.26 4.47 10.65
C ARG A 88 -20.24 3.88 11.63
N ASP A 89 -20.19 4.38 12.86
CA ASP A 89 -19.23 3.94 13.86
C ASP A 89 -19.62 2.55 14.41
N ASP A 90 -20.91 2.26 14.50
CA ASP A 90 -21.43 0.93 14.83
C ASP A 90 -21.11 -0.09 13.74
N LEU A 91 -21.38 0.25 12.46
CA LEU A 91 -20.97 -0.55 11.32
C LEU A 91 -19.47 -0.84 11.40
N ALA A 92 -18.67 0.19 11.71
CA ALA A 92 -17.24 0.01 11.77
C ALA A 92 -16.80 -0.94 12.88
N ARG A 93 -17.34 -0.77 14.08
CA ARG A 93 -17.09 -1.65 15.22
C ARG A 93 -17.53 -3.09 14.94
N LEU A 94 -18.72 -3.28 14.36
CA LEU A 94 -19.27 -4.59 14.05
C LEU A 94 -18.41 -5.31 13.00
N ALA A 95 -18.02 -4.60 11.94
CA ALA A 95 -17.23 -5.17 10.86
C ALA A 95 -15.81 -5.53 11.33
N THR A 96 -15.13 -4.68 12.11
CA THR A 96 -13.76 -4.97 12.58
C THR A 96 -13.66 -6.11 13.59
N ARG A 97 -14.77 -6.47 14.26
CA ARG A 97 -14.81 -7.61 15.18
C ARG A 97 -14.83 -8.97 14.47
N ARG A 98 -15.11 -8.98 13.17
CA ARG A 98 -15.19 -10.19 12.37
C ARG A 98 -13.81 -10.86 12.20
N PRO A 99 -13.68 -12.18 12.42
CA PRO A 99 -12.45 -12.92 12.14
C PRO A 99 -11.92 -12.73 10.72
N GLU A 100 -12.81 -12.62 9.73
CA GLU A 100 -12.47 -12.45 8.32
C GLU A 100 -11.72 -11.14 8.08
N THR A 101 -12.14 -10.05 8.73
CA THR A 101 -11.44 -8.76 8.68
C THR A 101 -10.04 -8.85 9.26
N ARG A 102 -9.90 -9.52 10.41
CA ARG A 102 -8.60 -9.66 11.09
C ARG A 102 -7.63 -10.48 10.26
N LEU A 103 -8.11 -11.57 9.65
CA LEU A 103 -7.29 -12.40 8.76
C LEU A 103 -6.90 -11.65 7.49
N ARG A 104 -7.81 -10.85 6.91
CA ARG A 104 -7.49 -10.02 5.74
C ARG A 104 -6.43 -8.98 6.08
N LEU A 105 -6.56 -8.29 7.21
CA LEU A 105 -5.59 -7.31 7.65
C LEU A 105 -4.22 -7.95 7.97
N ALA A 106 -4.22 -9.11 8.63
CA ALA A 106 -3.01 -9.89 8.85
C ALA A 106 -2.31 -10.26 7.54
N ARG A 107 -3.08 -10.74 6.54
CA ARG A 107 -2.56 -11.03 5.19
C ARG A 107 -2.00 -9.77 4.52
N ALA A 108 -2.70 -8.64 4.63
CA ALA A 108 -2.24 -7.38 4.06
C ALA A 108 -0.89 -6.96 4.66
N LEU A 109 -0.76 -6.97 5.99
CA LEU A 109 0.51 -6.67 6.67
C LEU A 109 1.62 -7.65 6.29
N TYR A 110 1.30 -8.95 6.20
CA TYR A 110 2.26 -9.95 5.73
C TYR A 110 2.75 -9.63 4.32
N ARG A 111 1.85 -9.33 3.37
CA ARG A 111 2.22 -8.97 2.00
C ARG A 111 3.04 -7.70 1.94
N THR A 112 2.74 -6.71 2.78
CA THR A 112 3.47 -5.44 2.83
C THR A 112 4.88 -5.59 3.39
N PHE A 113 5.09 -6.44 4.41
CA PHE A 113 6.35 -6.45 5.15
C PHE A 113 7.19 -7.72 5.00
N VAL A 114 6.58 -8.85 4.65
CA VAL A 114 7.25 -10.16 4.64
C VAL A 114 7.45 -10.67 3.22
N ALA A 115 6.37 -10.96 2.50
CA ALA A 115 6.44 -11.47 1.14
C ALA A 115 5.13 -11.19 0.39
N GLU A 116 5.24 -10.60 -0.80
CA GLU A 116 4.08 -10.23 -1.62
C GLU A 116 3.36 -11.47 -2.16
N GLU A 117 4.13 -12.49 -2.57
CA GLU A 117 3.63 -13.79 -3.01
C GLU A 117 4.61 -14.93 -2.65
N PRO A 118 4.12 -16.17 -2.47
CA PRO A 118 2.71 -16.53 -2.33
C PRO A 118 2.14 -16.14 -0.95
N ASP A 119 0.81 -16.18 -0.82
CA ASP A 119 0.18 -16.05 0.49
C ASP A 119 0.63 -17.17 1.44
N PRO A 120 0.88 -16.85 2.71
CA PRO A 120 1.23 -17.86 3.68
C PRO A 120 -0.02 -18.66 4.06
N PRO A 121 0.16 -19.88 4.59
CA PRO A 121 -0.93 -20.65 5.18
C PRO A 121 -1.68 -19.84 6.26
N ALA A 122 -2.99 -20.05 6.38
CA ALA A 122 -3.84 -19.26 7.28
C ALA A 122 -3.41 -19.39 8.76
N GLU A 123 -2.88 -20.54 9.14
CA GLU A 123 -2.31 -20.82 10.45
C GLU A 123 -1.11 -19.93 10.80
N TRP A 124 -0.33 -19.47 9.81
CA TRP A 124 0.78 -18.54 10.05
C TRP A 124 0.27 -17.13 10.32
N LEU A 125 -0.88 -16.78 9.77
CA LEU A 125 -1.51 -15.47 9.96
C LEU A 125 -2.35 -15.42 11.24
N ALA A 126 -2.73 -16.55 11.83
CA ALA A 126 -3.58 -16.60 13.01
C ALA A 126 -3.02 -15.79 14.20
N PRO A 127 -1.73 -15.91 14.58
CA PRO A 127 -1.17 -15.09 15.66
C PRO A 127 -1.24 -13.59 15.37
N LEU A 128 -1.04 -13.20 14.11
CA LEU A 128 -1.12 -11.81 13.69
C LEU A 128 -2.58 -11.30 13.70
N ALA A 129 -3.53 -12.11 13.24
CA ALA A 129 -4.96 -11.79 13.27
C ALA A 129 -5.51 -11.70 14.70
N GLU A 130 -4.97 -12.47 15.64
CA GLU A 130 -5.29 -12.35 17.06
C GLU A 130 -4.81 -11.01 17.64
N ARG A 131 -3.57 -10.59 17.31
CA ARG A 131 -3.02 -9.27 17.72
C ARG A 131 -3.77 -8.09 17.09
N LEU A 132 -4.48 -8.31 15.99
CA LEU A 132 -5.37 -7.35 15.34
C LEU A 132 -6.82 -7.45 15.83
N GLY A 133 -7.04 -8.12 16.98
CA GLY A 133 -8.33 -8.23 17.65
C GLY A 133 -8.96 -6.88 18.04
N PRO A 134 -10.16 -6.91 18.65
CA PRO A 134 -10.88 -5.70 19.08
C PRO A 134 -10.07 -4.77 20.01
N GLU A 135 -9.23 -5.36 20.88
CA GLU A 135 -8.30 -4.64 21.78
C GLU A 135 -6.87 -4.56 21.22
N GLY A 136 -6.69 -5.01 19.97
CA GLY A 136 -5.41 -5.13 19.30
C GLY A 136 -4.87 -3.77 18.86
N ARG A 137 -3.56 -3.56 19.06
CA ARG A 137 -2.87 -2.37 18.58
C ARG A 137 -1.99 -2.74 17.38
N LEU A 138 -2.08 -1.95 16.32
CA LEU A 138 -1.25 -2.12 15.13
C LEU A 138 0.26 -2.19 15.45
N PRO A 139 0.83 -1.36 16.36
CA PRO A 139 2.21 -1.51 16.79
C PRO A 139 2.59 -2.91 17.28
N ASP A 140 1.71 -3.60 18.00
CA ASP A 140 1.99 -4.94 18.54
C ASP A 140 2.02 -5.98 17.42
N ALA A 141 1.13 -5.84 16.43
CA ALA A 141 1.12 -6.66 15.23
C ALA A 141 2.39 -6.45 14.39
N LEU A 142 2.85 -5.19 14.28
CA LEU A 142 4.10 -4.86 13.58
C LEU A 142 5.34 -5.37 14.33
N ASP A 143 5.38 -5.24 15.66
CA ASP A 143 6.46 -5.76 16.50
C ASP A 143 6.61 -7.28 16.34
N LEU A 144 5.48 -8.01 16.31
CA LEU A 144 5.45 -9.44 16.02
C LEU A 144 6.07 -9.77 14.66
N ILE A 145 5.75 -9.01 13.61
CA ILE A 145 6.31 -9.21 12.27
C ILE A 145 7.81 -8.97 12.30
N PHE A 146 8.25 -7.80 12.76
CA PHE A 146 9.65 -7.37 12.65
C PHE A 146 10.61 -8.15 13.55
N ARG A 147 10.10 -8.76 14.63
CA ARG A 147 10.89 -9.68 15.48
C ARG A 147 10.81 -11.14 15.04
N SER A 148 9.97 -11.47 14.07
CA SER A 148 9.82 -12.86 13.63
C SER A 148 11.08 -13.35 12.91
N ARG A 149 11.43 -14.62 13.12
CA ARG A 149 12.48 -15.28 12.32
C ARG A 149 12.12 -15.33 10.83
N LEU A 150 10.82 -15.34 10.51
CA LEU A 150 10.33 -15.35 9.14
C LEU A 150 10.68 -14.05 8.41
N PHE A 151 10.50 -12.89 9.05
CA PHE A 151 10.87 -11.59 8.49
C PHE A 151 12.37 -11.48 8.18
N LEU A 152 13.21 -12.11 9.00
CA LEU A 152 14.67 -12.15 8.81
C LEU A 152 15.14 -13.38 8.00
N SER A 153 14.22 -14.15 7.43
CA SER A 153 14.56 -15.38 6.73
C SER A 153 14.97 -15.13 5.27
N PRO A 154 15.75 -16.04 4.66
CA PRO A 154 16.01 -16.02 3.21
C PRO A 154 14.76 -16.15 2.32
N GLN A 155 13.60 -16.44 2.91
CA GLN A 155 12.30 -16.51 2.23
C GLN A 155 11.61 -15.15 2.16
N ALA A 156 11.89 -14.24 3.09
CA ALA A 156 11.34 -12.88 3.10
C ALA A 156 12.31 -11.87 2.48
N ILE A 157 13.58 -11.93 2.90
CA ILE A 157 14.66 -11.08 2.38
C ILE A 157 14.75 -11.26 0.86
N GLY A 158 14.70 -10.16 0.10
CA GLY A 158 14.85 -10.21 -1.34
C GLY A 158 13.55 -10.12 -2.14
N ARG A 159 12.38 -10.24 -1.50
CA ARG A 159 11.16 -10.68 -2.22
C ARG A 159 10.18 -9.60 -2.61
N ARG A 160 10.37 -8.35 -2.17
CA ARG A 160 9.45 -7.26 -2.49
C ARG A 160 9.87 -6.54 -3.75
N VAL A 161 8.91 -6.17 -4.58
CA VAL A 161 9.14 -5.29 -5.74
C VAL A 161 8.74 -3.86 -5.40
N LYS A 162 9.69 -2.93 -5.52
CA LYS A 162 9.48 -1.50 -5.24
C LYS A 162 8.47 -0.97 -6.25
N SER A 163 7.38 -0.38 -5.76
CA SER A 163 6.56 0.49 -6.59
C SER A 163 7.40 1.65 -7.16
N PRO A 164 6.98 2.29 -8.27
CA PRO A 164 7.68 3.44 -8.84
C PRO A 164 8.08 4.52 -7.83
N VAL A 165 7.20 4.84 -6.88
CA VAL A 165 7.45 5.83 -5.82
C VAL A 165 8.52 5.33 -4.85
N GLU A 166 8.41 4.10 -4.36
CA GLU A 166 9.41 3.54 -3.44
C GLU A 166 10.78 3.44 -4.12
N LEU A 167 10.83 3.15 -5.43
CA LEU A 167 12.05 3.16 -6.24
C LEU A 167 12.69 4.55 -6.29
N ALA A 168 11.94 5.55 -6.74
CA ALA A 168 12.47 6.89 -6.93
C ALA A 168 12.90 7.53 -5.61
N ILE A 169 12.03 7.50 -4.60
CA ILE A 169 12.30 8.12 -3.30
C ILE A 169 13.41 7.37 -2.56
N GLY A 170 13.44 6.03 -2.65
CA GLY A 170 14.53 5.23 -2.10
C GLY A 170 15.88 5.61 -2.70
N LEU A 171 15.94 5.80 -4.03
CA LEU A 171 17.16 6.22 -4.71
C LEU A 171 17.60 7.64 -4.29
N VAL A 172 16.67 8.60 -4.30
CA VAL A 172 16.93 9.98 -3.90
C VAL A 172 17.45 10.05 -2.45
N ARG A 173 16.84 9.30 -1.54
CA ARG A 173 17.24 9.25 -0.12
C ARG A 173 18.60 8.62 0.08
N ALA A 174 18.88 7.50 -0.59
CA ALA A 174 20.15 6.80 -0.45
C ALA A 174 21.34 7.60 -1.01
N LEU A 175 21.11 8.33 -2.11
CA LEU A 175 22.08 9.28 -2.65
C LEU A 175 22.06 10.63 -1.91
N GLY A 176 21.10 10.79 -0.98
CA GLY A 176 20.88 11.95 -0.13
C GLY A 176 20.94 13.27 -0.88
N GLY A 177 20.23 13.34 -2.01
CA GLY A 177 20.06 14.56 -2.79
C GLY A 177 18.63 15.10 -2.69
N LEU A 178 18.43 16.26 -3.31
CA LEU A 178 17.13 16.89 -3.46
C LEU A 178 16.88 17.12 -4.95
N ILE A 179 15.78 16.56 -5.45
CA ILE A 179 15.41 16.63 -6.87
C ILE A 179 14.14 17.46 -7.07
N PRO A 180 13.92 18.04 -8.27
CA PRO A 180 12.65 18.63 -8.62
C PRO A 180 11.51 17.59 -8.55
N THR A 181 10.40 17.94 -7.89
CA THR A 181 9.28 17.02 -7.65
C THR A 181 8.27 16.96 -8.79
N GLU A 182 8.11 18.02 -9.55
CA GLU A 182 7.19 18.08 -10.70
C GLU A 182 7.54 17.09 -11.83
N PRO A 183 8.79 17.03 -12.34
CA PRO A 183 9.15 16.00 -13.32
C PRO A 183 9.06 14.59 -12.74
N LEU A 184 9.33 14.42 -11.43
CA LEU A 184 9.16 13.14 -10.76
C LEU A 184 7.70 12.68 -10.77
N ALA A 185 6.75 13.57 -10.45
CA ALA A 185 5.32 13.24 -10.49
C ALA A 185 4.89 12.80 -11.90
N GLY A 186 5.40 13.46 -12.94
CA GLY A 186 5.16 13.07 -14.34
C GLY A 186 5.69 11.68 -14.68
N ASP A 187 6.93 11.37 -14.29
CA ASP A 187 7.53 10.04 -14.54
C ASP A 187 6.85 8.93 -13.74
N LEU A 188 6.46 9.20 -12.49
CA LEU A 188 5.67 8.26 -11.69
C LEU A 188 4.30 7.98 -12.33
N GLY A 189 3.65 9.00 -12.88
CA GLY A 189 2.41 8.86 -13.65
C GLY A 189 2.58 8.00 -14.90
N ARG A 190 3.67 8.21 -15.67
CA ARG A 190 4.02 7.37 -16.83
C ARG A 190 4.26 5.91 -16.47
N LEU A 191 4.79 5.65 -15.28
CA LEU A 191 4.98 4.31 -14.73
C LEU A 191 3.69 3.68 -14.20
N GLY A 192 2.55 4.40 -14.24
CA GLY A 192 1.25 3.91 -13.77
C GLY A 192 0.95 4.24 -12.30
N GLN A 193 1.81 5.00 -11.61
CA GLN A 193 1.63 5.40 -10.21
C GLN A 193 1.41 6.91 -10.07
N ASN A 194 0.33 7.43 -10.65
CA ASN A 194 -0.07 8.82 -10.47
C ASN A 194 -0.54 9.08 -9.03
N LEU A 195 0.21 9.87 -8.26
CA LEU A 195 -0.06 10.11 -6.84
C LEU A 195 -1.43 10.74 -6.62
N ALA A 196 -2.10 10.35 -5.53
CA ALA A 196 -3.47 10.75 -5.18
C ALA A 196 -4.56 10.35 -6.20
N ALA A 197 -4.22 9.59 -7.24
CA ALA A 197 -5.16 9.07 -8.24
C ALA A 197 -4.97 7.56 -8.44
N PRO A 198 -5.27 6.72 -7.41
CA PRO A 198 -5.19 5.28 -7.56
C PRO A 198 -6.19 4.77 -8.61
N PRO A 199 -5.84 3.74 -9.40
CA PRO A 199 -6.68 3.24 -10.48
C PRO A 199 -7.92 2.49 -9.96
N THR A 200 -7.90 1.98 -8.74
CA THR A 200 -8.99 1.20 -8.14
C THR A 200 -9.19 1.53 -6.66
N PRO A 201 -10.32 1.16 -6.03
CA PRO A 201 -10.51 1.28 -4.58
C PRO A 201 -9.48 0.52 -3.73
N ARG A 202 -8.76 -0.44 -4.34
CA ARG A 202 -7.69 -1.21 -3.70
C ARG A 202 -6.33 -0.50 -3.75
N GLY A 203 -6.25 0.65 -4.43
CA GLY A 203 -5.00 1.38 -4.63
C GLY A 203 -4.34 1.05 -5.98
N TRP A 204 -3.01 1.17 -6.01
CA TRP A 204 -2.17 0.77 -7.14
C TRP A 204 -1.84 -0.72 -7.10
N PRO A 205 -1.44 -1.31 -8.23
CA PRO A 205 -0.88 -2.65 -8.24
C PRO A 205 0.35 -2.79 -7.32
N ALA A 206 0.75 -4.02 -7.03
CA ALA A 206 1.87 -4.35 -6.17
C ALA A 206 2.67 -5.52 -6.74
N GLY A 207 3.90 -5.70 -6.27
CA GLY A 207 4.71 -6.84 -6.66
C GLY A 207 5.08 -6.89 -8.14
N THR A 208 4.98 -8.08 -8.71
CA THR A 208 5.39 -8.39 -10.09
C THR A 208 4.57 -7.64 -11.13
N ASP A 209 3.41 -7.07 -10.77
CA ASP A 209 2.66 -6.15 -11.62
C ASP A 209 3.49 -4.91 -12.03
N TRP A 210 4.50 -4.54 -11.23
CA TRP A 210 5.45 -3.47 -11.58
C TRP A 210 6.59 -3.93 -12.49
N ILE A 211 6.64 -5.21 -12.85
CA ILE A 211 7.71 -5.85 -13.64
C ILE A 211 7.07 -6.51 -14.86
N THR A 212 6.62 -5.66 -15.79
CA THR A 212 6.09 -6.07 -17.08
C THR A 212 7.03 -5.62 -18.19
N ASN A 213 6.92 -6.21 -19.38
CA ASN A 213 7.68 -5.79 -20.55
C ASN A 213 7.47 -4.30 -20.91
N GLN A 214 6.36 -3.70 -20.46
CA GLN A 214 6.05 -2.29 -20.67
C GLN A 214 6.63 -1.38 -19.59
N ILE A 215 6.52 -1.77 -18.32
CA ILE A 215 6.95 -0.93 -17.18
C ILE A 215 8.47 -1.02 -16.98
N TRP A 216 9.06 -2.18 -17.25
CA TRP A 216 10.49 -2.43 -17.10
C TRP A 216 11.41 -1.39 -17.77
N PRO A 217 11.29 -1.09 -19.08
CA PRO A 217 12.12 -0.08 -19.72
C PRO A 217 11.88 1.33 -19.16
N LEU A 218 10.66 1.66 -18.74
CA LEU A 218 10.35 2.96 -18.12
C LEU A 218 11.02 3.11 -16.74
N ARG A 219 11.15 2.02 -15.98
CA ARG A 219 11.88 2.03 -14.70
C ARG A 219 13.36 2.30 -14.92
N ARG A 220 13.93 1.71 -15.97
CA ARG A 220 15.31 1.97 -16.39
C ARG A 220 15.49 3.44 -16.75
N GLU A 221 14.62 3.96 -17.61
CA GLU A 221 14.64 5.37 -18.03
C GLU A 221 14.55 6.33 -16.84
N LEU A 222 13.70 6.02 -15.84
CA LEU A 222 13.60 6.81 -14.61
C LEU A 222 14.93 6.81 -13.83
N ILE A 223 15.55 5.65 -13.63
CA ILE A 223 16.84 5.55 -12.94
C ILE A 223 17.91 6.32 -13.70
N GLU A 224 18.01 6.13 -15.02
CA GLU A 224 18.97 6.84 -15.86
C GLU A 224 18.77 8.35 -15.79
N ALA A 225 17.52 8.82 -15.88
CA ALA A 225 17.21 10.24 -15.78
C ALA A 225 17.57 10.81 -14.40
N LEU A 226 17.28 10.08 -13.32
CA LEU A 226 17.61 10.49 -11.96
C LEU A 226 19.11 10.66 -11.74
N LEU A 227 19.93 9.80 -12.37
CA LEU A 227 21.39 9.79 -12.25
C LEU A 227 22.10 10.67 -13.30
N ALA A 228 21.38 11.15 -14.31
CA ALA A 228 21.96 11.94 -15.37
C ALA A 228 22.62 13.23 -14.82
N PRO A 229 23.83 13.59 -15.28
CA PRO A 229 24.55 14.77 -14.81
C PRO A 229 23.84 16.08 -15.17
N ASP A 230 22.97 16.05 -16.18
CA ASP A 230 22.14 17.14 -16.66
C ASP A 230 20.71 16.65 -17.00
N GLY A 231 19.85 17.57 -17.44
CA GLY A 231 18.45 17.27 -17.76
C GLY A 231 17.45 17.55 -16.63
N ARG A 232 16.31 16.84 -16.65
CA ARG A 232 15.11 17.18 -15.84
C ARG A 232 15.31 17.11 -14.32
N TYR A 233 16.28 16.33 -13.84
CA TYR A 233 16.63 16.23 -12.41
C TYR A 233 17.88 17.05 -12.02
N LYS A 234 18.44 17.83 -12.97
CA LYS A 234 19.48 18.85 -12.73
C LYS A 234 20.79 18.33 -12.11
N GLY A 235 21.18 17.08 -12.37
CA GLY A 235 22.44 16.50 -11.86
C GLY A 235 22.55 16.49 -10.33
N ARG A 236 21.41 16.44 -9.63
CA ARG A 236 21.37 16.56 -8.16
C ARG A 236 21.67 15.26 -7.42
N LEU A 237 21.70 14.13 -8.14
CA LEU A 237 22.05 12.82 -7.62
C LEU A 237 23.34 12.38 -8.29
N ASP A 238 24.42 12.34 -7.51
CA ASP A 238 25.73 11.91 -7.97
C ASP A 238 26.19 10.74 -7.10
N PRO A 239 26.10 9.50 -7.63
CA PRO A 239 26.63 8.33 -6.95
C PRO A 239 28.10 8.50 -6.60
N ALA A 240 28.94 8.96 -7.53
CA ALA A 240 30.39 9.06 -7.32
C ALA A 240 30.77 10.01 -6.17
N ARG A 241 30.05 11.14 -6.01
CA ARG A 241 30.25 12.05 -4.86
C ARG A 241 29.91 11.42 -3.51
N ARG A 242 28.90 10.55 -3.46
CA ARG A 242 28.57 9.81 -2.22
C ARG A 242 29.60 8.72 -1.92
N LEU A 243 30.26 8.18 -2.94
CA LEU A 243 31.27 7.13 -2.83
C LEU A 243 32.67 7.63 -2.45
N ALA A 244 32.99 8.87 -2.80
CA ALA A 244 34.23 9.52 -2.39
C ALA A 244 34.36 9.67 -0.85
N ASN A 245 33.26 9.56 -0.10
CA ASN A 245 33.23 9.66 1.36
C ASN A 245 33.52 8.32 2.10
N GLY A 246 34.19 7.37 1.44
CA GLY A 246 34.83 6.22 2.11
C GLY A 246 34.01 4.93 2.22
N GLU A 247 33.01 4.70 1.37
CA GLU A 247 32.28 3.43 1.34
C GLU A 247 32.82 2.48 0.26
N PRO A 248 33.37 1.31 0.63
CA PRO A 248 33.91 0.39 -0.35
C PRO A 248 32.78 -0.31 -1.13
N ALA A 249 32.89 -0.15 -2.46
CA ALA A 249 32.42 -1.03 -3.55
C ALA A 249 31.22 -0.62 -4.43
N ALA A 250 30.52 0.51 -4.24
CA ALA A 250 29.18 0.73 -4.83
C ALA A 250 29.03 0.66 -6.36
N PRO A 251 27.79 0.55 -6.88
CA PRO A 251 27.50 0.47 -8.31
C PRO A 251 28.07 1.70 -9.01
N ARG A 252 28.95 1.49 -9.99
CA ARG A 252 29.72 2.55 -10.64
C ARG A 252 28.93 3.32 -11.70
N ASP A 253 27.82 2.75 -12.16
CA ASP A 253 26.98 3.29 -13.23
C ASP A 253 25.50 2.88 -13.06
N ALA A 254 24.65 3.47 -13.90
CA ALA A 254 23.21 3.21 -13.93
C ALA A 254 22.87 1.76 -14.27
N ASP A 255 23.70 1.08 -15.06
CA ASP A 255 23.49 -0.32 -15.47
C ASP A 255 23.66 -1.28 -14.28
N GLN A 256 24.70 -1.09 -13.46
CA GLN A 256 24.91 -1.86 -12.24
C GLN A 256 23.82 -1.57 -11.20
N LEU A 257 23.39 -0.31 -11.08
CA LEU A 257 22.31 0.05 -10.17
C LEU A 257 20.97 -0.53 -10.64
N PHE A 258 20.70 -0.53 -11.95
CA PHE A 258 19.50 -1.11 -12.54
C PHE A 258 19.48 -2.63 -12.37
N ALA A 259 20.59 -3.33 -12.62
CA ALA A 259 20.72 -4.76 -12.40
C ALA A 259 20.50 -5.16 -10.93
N LEU A 260 20.78 -4.26 -9.98
CA LEU A 260 20.59 -4.48 -8.55
C LEU A 260 19.21 -4.06 -8.03
N LEU A 261 18.55 -3.09 -8.66
CA LEU A 261 17.29 -2.50 -8.16
C LEU A 261 16.06 -2.98 -8.92
N ALA A 262 16.26 -3.65 -10.04
CA ALA A 262 15.19 -4.02 -10.94
C ALA A 262 15.34 -5.53 -11.21
N PRO A 263 14.33 -6.36 -10.87
CA PRO A 263 14.30 -7.77 -11.28
C PRO A 263 13.81 -7.88 -12.74
N ALA A 264 14.58 -8.51 -13.63
CA ALA A 264 14.22 -8.63 -15.05
C ALA A 264 12.84 -9.31 -15.27
N PRO A 265 12.13 -9.01 -16.38
CA PRO A 265 10.89 -9.70 -16.72
C PRO A 265 11.15 -11.20 -16.92
N GLY A 266 10.49 -12.04 -16.13
CA GLY A 266 10.69 -13.50 -16.13
C GLY A 266 10.54 -14.11 -14.73
N PRO A 267 10.73 -15.44 -14.57
CA PRO A 267 10.85 -16.02 -13.24
C PRO A 267 12.00 -15.32 -12.51
N MET A 268 11.71 -14.82 -11.30
CA MET A 268 12.68 -14.14 -10.45
C MET A 268 13.99 -14.95 -10.44
N PRO A 269 15.14 -14.37 -10.81
CA PRO A 269 16.36 -15.14 -10.99
C PRO A 269 16.67 -15.92 -9.71
N PRO A 270 17.19 -17.16 -9.81
CA PRO A 270 17.64 -17.88 -8.63
C PRO A 270 18.62 -17.00 -7.87
N ARG A 271 18.42 -16.94 -6.54
CA ARG A 271 19.16 -16.15 -5.54
C ARG A 271 20.53 -15.71 -6.06
N LEU A 272 20.83 -14.40 -6.02
CA LEU A 272 22.19 -13.88 -6.17
C LEU A 272 23.05 -14.40 -5.01
N LYS A 273 23.45 -15.67 -5.08
CA LYS A 273 24.51 -16.21 -4.26
C LYS A 273 25.78 -15.48 -4.68
N GLU A 274 26.42 -14.85 -3.70
CA GLU A 274 27.84 -14.49 -3.72
C GLU A 274 28.26 -13.35 -4.66
N VAL A 275 27.56 -12.22 -4.63
CA VAL A 275 28.21 -10.95 -5.00
C VAL A 275 28.42 -10.15 -3.71
N PRO A 276 29.65 -9.76 -3.33
CA PRO A 276 29.87 -8.87 -2.20
C PRO A 276 29.21 -7.53 -2.50
N LEU A 277 27.97 -7.35 -2.04
CA LEU A 277 27.21 -6.14 -2.26
C LEU A 277 27.89 -5.00 -1.48
N PRO A 278 28.26 -3.91 -2.16
CA PRO A 278 28.88 -2.75 -1.55
C PRO A 278 28.05 -2.09 -0.48
N ASP A 279 28.65 -1.35 0.45
CA ASP A 279 27.89 -0.76 1.56
C ASP A 279 26.80 0.26 1.12
N LEU A 280 26.96 0.97 -0.01
CA LEU A 280 25.88 1.78 -0.59
C LEU A 280 24.71 0.90 -1.05
N VAL A 281 25.01 -0.25 -1.65
CA VAL A 281 24.01 -1.26 -2.01
C VAL A 281 23.41 -1.81 -0.73
N ARG A 282 24.19 -2.17 0.29
CA ARG A 282 23.68 -2.57 1.61
C ARG A 282 22.84 -1.49 2.28
N ARG A 283 23.03 -0.20 2.02
CA ARG A 283 22.17 0.89 2.54
C ARG A 283 20.91 1.09 1.69
N LEU A 284 21.00 0.91 0.38
CA LEU A 284 19.87 0.79 -0.55
C LEU A 284 19.05 -0.51 -0.35
N VAL A 285 19.68 -1.54 0.24
CA VAL A 285 19.24 -2.92 0.53
C VAL A 285 18.90 -3.17 2.02
N ARG A 286 19.27 -2.26 2.93
CA ARG A 286 18.88 -2.27 4.35
C ARG A 286 17.98 -1.10 4.73
N ASP A 287 17.64 -0.23 3.78
CA ASP A 287 16.43 0.57 3.90
C ASP A 287 15.27 -0.42 4.10
N PRO A 288 14.43 -0.28 5.14
CA PRO A 288 13.32 -1.21 5.40
C PRO A 288 12.38 -1.38 4.20
N VAL A 289 12.50 -0.50 3.20
CA VAL A 289 11.75 -0.55 1.95
C VAL A 289 12.42 -1.36 0.84
N HIS A 290 13.63 -1.93 0.95
CA HIS A 290 14.01 -3.09 0.13
C HIS A 290 15.11 -3.96 0.68
N GLN A 291 14.80 -5.24 0.68
CA GLN A 291 15.69 -6.36 0.84
C GLN A 291 16.01 -6.88 -0.57
N LEU A 292 17.28 -6.83 -0.98
CA LEU A 292 17.90 -7.65 -2.03
C LEU A 292 19.31 -7.97 -1.54
N ALA A 293 19.44 -9.08 -0.83
CA ALA A 293 20.72 -9.68 -0.46
C ALA A 293 20.83 -11.04 -1.13
#